data_AF-Q5K609-F1
#
_entry.id   AF-Q5K609-F1
#
_cell.length_a   1.000
_cell.length_b   1.000
_cell.length_c   1.000
_cell.angle_alpha   90.00
_cell.angle_beta   90.00
_cell.angle_gamma   90.00
#
_symmetry.space_group_name_H-M   'P 1'
#
loop_
_entity.id
_entity.type
_entity.pdbx_description
1 polymer ?
#
loop_
_entity_poly.entity_id
_entity_poly.type
_entity_poly.pdbx_seq_one_letter_code
_entity_poly.pdbx_strand_id
1 'polypeptide(L)'
;EPHSLRYNLTVLSWDGSVQSGFLAEVHLDGQPFLRCDRQKCRAKPQGQWAEDVLGNKTWDRETRDLTGNGKDLRMTLAHIKDQKEGLHSLQEIRVCEIHEDNSTRSSQHFYYDGELFLSQNLETEEWTTPQSSRAQTLAMKVRNFLKEDAMKTKTHYYAMHADCLQELRQYVESGVVLRRTVPPMVNVTRSEASEGNITVTCRASGFYPWNITLSWRQDGVSLSHDTQQWGDVLPDGNGTYQTWVATRICQGEEQRFTCYMEHSGNHSTHPVPS
;
A
#
# COMPACT_ATOMS: atom_id res chain seq x y z
N GLU A 1 6.25 -4.08 7.87
CA GLU A 1 6.11 -3.48 6.52
C GLU A 1 6.33 -1.99 6.67
N PRO A 2 6.93 -1.31 5.67
CA PRO A 2 7.11 0.12 5.74
C PRO A 2 5.76 0.85 5.71
N HIS A 3 5.70 2.01 6.36
CA HIS A 3 4.64 2.97 6.07
C HIS A 3 4.81 3.47 4.63
N SER A 4 3.72 3.67 3.90
CA SER A 4 3.77 4.08 2.50
C SER A 4 2.67 5.07 2.13
N LEU A 5 3.02 6.00 1.23
CA LEU A 5 2.09 6.93 0.61
C LEU A 5 2.18 6.78 -0.90
N ARG A 6 1.07 6.43 -1.54
CA ARG A 6 1.00 6.16 -2.97
C ARG A 6 -0.04 7.03 -3.63
N TYR A 7 0.40 7.90 -4.53
CA TYR A 7 -0.44 8.70 -5.40
C TYR A 7 -0.56 8.02 -6.76
N ASN A 8 -1.79 7.75 -7.20
CA ASN A 8 -2.09 7.20 -8.51
C ASN A 8 -2.93 8.23 -9.29
N LEU A 9 -2.35 8.87 -10.30
CA LEU A 9 -3.03 9.83 -11.16
C LEU A 9 -3.22 9.27 -12.55
N THR A 10 -4.41 9.39 -13.11
CA THR A 10 -4.75 8.89 -14.45
C THR A 10 -5.42 9.98 -15.27
N VAL A 11 -4.98 10.15 -16.51
CA VAL A 11 -5.57 11.04 -17.52
C VAL A 11 -5.92 10.25 -18.77
N LEU A 12 -6.96 10.68 -19.47
CA LEU A 12 -7.51 9.98 -20.62
C LEU A 12 -7.52 10.88 -21.85
N SER A 13 -7.39 10.30 -23.03
CA SER A 13 -7.71 10.95 -24.31
C SER A 13 -8.61 10.06 -25.15
N TRP A 14 -9.43 10.67 -25.99
CA TRP A 14 -10.29 10.00 -26.95
C TRP A 14 -10.03 10.60 -28.34
N ASP A 15 -9.70 9.76 -29.32
CA ASP A 15 -9.38 10.17 -30.70
C ASP A 15 -8.35 11.31 -30.75
N GLY A 16 -7.27 11.18 -29.96
CA GLY A 16 -6.21 12.18 -29.85
C GLY A 16 -6.56 13.44 -29.05
N SER A 17 -7.81 13.60 -28.59
CA SER A 17 -8.24 14.72 -27.75
C SER A 17 -8.15 14.39 -26.27
N VAL A 18 -7.27 15.09 -25.53
CA VAL A 18 -7.09 14.90 -24.08
C VAL A 18 -8.30 15.44 -23.33
N GLN A 19 -8.89 14.60 -22.48
CA GLN A 19 -10.02 14.98 -21.66
C GLN A 19 -9.62 16.03 -20.62
N SER A 20 -10.59 16.84 -20.21
CA SER A 20 -10.37 17.95 -19.28
C SER A 20 -10.26 17.53 -17.81
N GLY A 21 -10.78 16.35 -17.46
CA GLY A 21 -10.68 15.77 -16.12
C GLY A 21 -9.46 14.86 -15.96
N PHE A 22 -9.22 14.46 -14.70
CA PHE A 22 -8.28 13.41 -14.32
C PHE A 22 -8.87 12.63 -13.15
N LEU A 23 -8.36 11.43 -12.94
CA LEU A 23 -8.65 10.60 -11.78
C LEU A 23 -7.42 10.60 -10.87
N ALA A 24 -7.62 10.69 -9.56
CA ALA A 24 -6.56 10.50 -8.60
C ALA A 24 -7.02 9.65 -7.42
N GLU A 25 -6.21 8.67 -7.05
CA GLU A 25 -6.39 7.83 -5.89
C GLU A 25 -5.12 7.88 -5.04
N VAL A 26 -5.26 8.20 -3.76
CA VAL A 26 -4.15 8.21 -2.81
C VAL A 26 -4.38 7.09 -1.82
N HIS A 27 -3.33 6.30 -1.61
CA HIS A 27 -3.32 5.22 -0.63
C HIS A 27 -2.31 5.53 0.45
N LEU A 28 -2.71 5.34 1.70
CA LEU A 28 -1.86 5.40 2.89
C LEU A 28 -1.79 4.00 3.49
N ASP A 29 -0.60 3.42 3.60
CA ASP A 29 -0.36 2.03 4.04
C ASP A 29 -1.23 1.00 3.30
N GLY A 30 -1.27 1.16 1.98
CA GLY A 30 -2.05 0.31 1.07
C GLY A 30 -3.56 0.57 1.11
N GLN A 31 -4.05 1.48 1.95
CA GLN A 31 -5.48 1.73 2.12
C GLN A 31 -5.94 2.97 1.36
N PRO A 32 -7.09 2.93 0.67
CA PRO A 32 -7.67 4.12 0.05
C PRO A 32 -7.85 5.21 1.10
N PHE A 33 -7.24 6.36 0.84
CA PHE A 33 -7.18 7.49 1.77
C PHE A 33 -7.89 8.71 1.18
N LEU A 34 -7.70 8.95 -0.12
CA LEU A 34 -8.30 10.07 -0.85
C LEU A 34 -8.67 9.61 -2.25
N ARG A 35 -9.84 10.02 -2.72
CA ARG A 35 -10.23 9.88 -4.13
C ARG A 35 -10.67 11.21 -4.73
N CYS A 36 -10.17 11.50 -5.92
CA CYS A 36 -10.59 12.60 -6.76
C CYS A 36 -11.09 12.07 -8.10
N ASP A 37 -12.33 12.42 -8.42
CA ASP A 37 -12.96 12.14 -9.70
C ASP A 37 -13.51 13.47 -10.24
N ARG A 38 -13.12 13.83 -11.48
CA ARG A 38 -13.55 14.99 -12.30
C ARG A 38 -12.63 16.24 -12.32
N GLN A 39 -12.95 17.15 -13.25
CA GLN A 39 -12.27 18.42 -13.53
C GLN A 39 -12.01 19.32 -12.30
N LYS A 40 -12.86 19.23 -11.27
CA LYS A 40 -12.72 19.93 -10.00
C LYS A 40 -12.48 18.88 -8.91
N CYS A 41 -11.25 18.41 -8.80
CA CYS A 41 -10.83 17.58 -7.68
C CYS A 41 -11.21 18.32 -6.39
N ARG A 42 -11.91 17.61 -5.51
CA ARG A 42 -12.00 17.93 -4.09
C ARG A 42 -11.58 16.66 -3.40
N ALA A 43 -10.41 16.70 -2.78
CA ALA A 43 -9.92 15.63 -1.94
C ALA A 43 -11.02 15.25 -0.94
N LYS A 44 -11.55 14.04 -1.06
CA LYS A 44 -12.52 13.50 -0.11
C LYS A 44 -11.86 12.36 0.66
N PRO A 45 -11.90 12.39 2.00
CA PRO A 45 -11.43 11.28 2.80
C PRO A 45 -12.18 10.00 2.41
N GLN A 46 -11.45 8.89 2.39
CA GLN A 46 -12.02 7.56 2.22
C GLN A 46 -12.16 6.88 3.59
N GLY A 47 -13.30 7.15 4.25
CA GLY A 47 -13.66 6.59 5.54
C GLY A 47 -13.54 7.57 6.72
N GLN A 48 -14.30 7.30 7.78
CA GLN A 48 -14.38 8.17 8.98
C GLN A 48 -13.03 8.33 9.69
N TRP A 49 -12.18 7.30 9.62
CA TRP A 49 -10.84 7.32 10.23
C TRP A 49 -9.94 8.44 9.69
N ALA A 50 -10.09 8.83 8.42
CA ALA A 50 -9.36 9.94 7.80
C ALA A 50 -10.07 11.29 8.01
N GLU A 51 -11.40 11.31 7.94
CA GLU A 51 -12.22 12.52 8.09
C GLU A 51 -12.13 13.13 9.49
N ASP A 52 -12.14 12.30 10.53
CA ASP A 52 -12.15 12.75 11.93
C ASP A 52 -10.78 13.29 12.40
N VAL A 53 -9.70 12.93 11.71
CA VAL A 53 -8.33 13.23 12.14
C VAL A 53 -7.74 14.42 11.36
N LEU A 54 -8.04 14.51 10.06
CA LEU A 54 -7.42 15.49 9.17
C LEU A 54 -8.37 16.64 8.88
N GLY A 55 -7.90 17.86 9.16
CA GLY A 55 -8.68 19.07 8.94
C GLY A 55 -8.74 19.52 7.48
N ASN A 56 -9.67 20.41 7.17
CA ASN A 56 -9.89 20.98 5.83
C ASN A 56 -8.63 21.53 5.16
N LYS A 57 -7.67 22.07 5.93
CA LYS A 57 -6.40 22.58 5.39
C LYS A 57 -5.60 21.51 4.65
N THR A 58 -5.59 20.27 5.17
CA THR A 58 -4.91 19.13 4.53
C THR A 58 -5.58 18.80 3.21
N TRP A 59 -6.91 18.70 3.21
CA TRP A 59 -7.69 18.41 2.01
C TRP A 59 -7.59 19.51 0.94
N ASP A 60 -7.53 20.77 1.35
CA ASP A 60 -7.34 21.91 0.44
C ASP A 60 -5.94 21.90 -0.20
N ARG A 61 -4.91 21.51 0.56
CA ARG A 61 -3.53 21.34 0.06
C ARG A 61 -3.47 20.19 -0.94
N GLU A 62 -3.91 18.99 -0.54
CA GLU A 62 -3.97 17.81 -1.41
C GLU A 62 -4.75 18.08 -2.70
N THR A 63 -5.88 18.78 -2.59
CA THR A 63 -6.67 19.20 -3.76
C THR A 63 -5.86 20.07 -4.72
N ARG A 64 -5.11 21.05 -4.20
CA ARG A 64 -4.30 21.97 -5.00
C ARG A 64 -3.17 21.21 -5.72
N ASP A 65 -2.47 20.35 -5.00
CA ASP A 65 -1.30 19.65 -5.50
C ASP A 65 -1.69 18.59 -6.54
N LEU A 66 -2.73 17.79 -6.25
CA LEU A 66 -3.30 16.84 -7.22
C LEU A 66 -3.82 17.55 -8.48
N THR A 67 -4.43 18.72 -8.34
CA THR A 67 -4.90 19.51 -9.50
C THR A 67 -3.74 20.02 -10.35
N GLY A 68 -2.62 20.41 -9.74
CA GLY A 68 -1.39 20.76 -10.44
C GLY A 68 -0.83 19.57 -11.22
N ASN A 69 -0.65 18.44 -10.53
CA ASN A 69 -0.10 17.22 -11.12
C ASN A 69 -0.99 16.67 -12.24
N GLY A 70 -2.31 16.71 -12.08
CA GLY A 70 -3.25 16.33 -13.13
C GLY A 70 -3.21 17.23 -14.37
N LYS A 71 -2.85 18.51 -14.23
CA LYS A 71 -2.60 19.40 -15.38
C LYS A 71 -1.31 19.01 -16.09
N ASP A 72 -0.23 18.82 -15.35
CA ASP A 72 1.06 18.40 -15.90
C ASP A 72 0.94 17.08 -16.67
N LEU A 73 0.27 16.09 -16.08
CA LEU A 73 0.09 14.78 -16.71
C LEU A 73 -0.74 14.85 -18.01
N ARG A 74 -1.74 15.76 -18.08
CA ARG A 74 -2.49 16.00 -19.32
C ARG A 74 -1.62 16.62 -20.41
N MET A 75 -0.73 17.55 -20.06
CA MET A 75 0.22 18.12 -21.02
C MET A 75 1.18 17.05 -21.54
N THR A 76 1.65 16.15 -20.66
CA THR A 76 2.47 15.00 -21.05
C THR A 76 1.72 14.08 -22.01
N LEU A 77 0.45 13.72 -21.73
CA LEU A 77 -0.35 12.90 -22.64
C LEU A 77 -0.56 13.58 -23.99
N ALA A 78 -0.80 14.90 -24.02
CA ALA A 78 -0.91 15.66 -25.26
C ALA A 78 0.37 15.65 -26.10
N HIS A 79 1.55 15.54 -25.46
CA HIS A 79 2.84 15.45 -26.14
C HIS A 79 3.12 14.05 -26.72
N ILE A 80 2.61 12.98 -26.09
CA ILE A 80 2.84 11.61 -26.56
C ILE A 80 2.33 11.39 -28.00
N LYS A 81 1.30 12.15 -28.42
CA LYS A 81 0.70 12.18 -29.78
C LYS A 81 0.73 10.80 -30.43
N ASP A 82 -0.08 9.89 -29.91
CA ASP A 82 -0.41 8.67 -30.65
C ASP A 82 -1.56 9.05 -31.61
N GLN A 83 -1.35 8.93 -32.91
CA GLN A 83 -2.36 9.25 -33.95
C GLN A 83 -3.41 8.13 -34.07
N LYS A 84 -3.57 7.32 -33.03
CA LYS A 84 -4.48 6.20 -33.02
C LYS A 84 -5.84 6.67 -32.56
N GLU A 85 -6.85 6.24 -33.32
CA GLU A 85 -8.25 6.35 -32.94
C GLU A 85 -8.52 5.50 -31.69
N GLY A 86 -9.45 5.95 -30.86
CA GLY A 86 -9.87 5.26 -29.65
C GLY A 86 -9.41 5.92 -28.35
N LEU A 87 -9.60 5.16 -27.27
CA LEU A 87 -9.30 5.57 -25.91
C LEU A 87 -7.83 5.29 -25.58
N HIS A 88 -7.14 6.30 -25.07
CA HIS A 88 -5.81 6.16 -24.51
C HIS A 88 -5.76 6.68 -23.07
N SER A 89 -4.83 6.12 -22.30
CA SER A 89 -4.61 6.50 -20.90
C SER A 89 -3.14 6.70 -20.61
N LEU A 90 -2.85 7.70 -19.79
CA LEU A 90 -1.54 7.89 -19.16
C LEU A 90 -1.74 7.93 -17.66
N GLN A 91 -0.97 7.13 -16.95
CA GLN A 91 -1.00 7.04 -15.50
C GLN A 91 0.39 7.33 -14.93
N GLU A 92 0.42 8.13 -13.88
CA GLU A 92 1.60 8.40 -13.08
C GLU A 92 1.35 7.89 -11.66
N ILE A 93 2.23 6.99 -11.20
CA ILE A 93 2.21 6.45 -9.85
C ILE A 93 3.46 6.92 -9.12
N ARG A 94 3.28 7.74 -8.08
CA ARG A 94 4.34 8.16 -7.17
C ARG A 94 4.17 7.43 -5.84
N VAL A 95 5.24 6.86 -5.32
CA VAL A 95 5.24 6.16 -4.03
C VAL A 95 6.45 6.58 -3.22
N CYS A 96 6.24 6.77 -1.91
CA CYS A 96 7.31 6.87 -0.93
C CYS A 96 7.02 5.97 0.27
N GLU A 97 8.09 5.47 0.89
CA GLU A 97 8.05 4.49 1.96
C GLU A 97 9.01 4.91 3.08
N ILE A 98 8.63 4.62 4.33
CA ILE A 98 9.47 4.75 5.52
C ILE A 98 9.51 3.39 6.22
N HIS A 99 10.71 2.81 6.29
CA HIS A 99 10.96 1.52 6.93
C HIS A 99 11.19 1.65 8.44
N GLU A 100 11.16 0.51 9.13
CA GLU A 100 11.37 0.42 10.59
C GLU A 100 12.75 0.95 11.03
N ASP A 101 13.78 0.81 10.18
CA ASP A 101 15.13 1.35 10.40
C ASP A 101 15.24 2.84 10.03
N ASN A 102 14.12 3.50 9.75
CA ASN A 102 14.01 4.85 9.21
C ASN A 102 14.64 5.07 7.82
N SER A 103 15.06 4.01 7.13
CA SER A 103 15.42 4.13 5.71
C SER A 103 14.17 4.49 4.90
N THR A 104 14.38 5.26 3.84
CA THR A 104 13.32 5.67 2.93
C THR A 104 13.44 4.90 1.62
N ARG A 105 12.33 4.84 0.89
CA ARG A 105 12.33 4.53 -0.54
C ARG A 105 11.39 5.47 -1.24
N SER A 106 11.69 5.82 -2.49
CA SER A 106 10.74 6.60 -3.29
C SER A 106 10.95 6.39 -4.79
N SER A 107 9.84 6.39 -5.51
CA SER A 107 9.86 6.17 -6.96
C SER A 107 8.64 6.75 -7.65
N GLN A 108 8.80 6.99 -8.95
CA GLN A 108 7.75 7.41 -9.87
C GLN A 108 7.69 6.44 -11.04
N HIS A 109 6.48 6.10 -11.48
CA HIS A 109 6.24 5.16 -12.56
C HIS A 109 5.22 5.73 -13.53
N PHE A 110 5.46 5.56 -14.82
CA PHE A 110 4.55 5.97 -15.89
C PHE A 110 4.06 4.75 -16.67
N TYR A 111 2.74 4.67 -16.79
CA TYR A 111 2.04 3.62 -17.53
C TYR A 111 1.26 4.25 -18.68
N TYR A 112 1.31 3.64 -19.85
CA TYR A 112 0.55 4.06 -21.03
C TYR A 112 -0.31 2.89 -21.49
N ASP A 113 -1.63 3.09 -21.55
CA ASP A 113 -2.61 2.04 -21.85
C ASP A 113 -2.44 0.80 -20.95
N GLY A 114 -2.12 1.02 -19.67
CA GLY A 114 -1.92 -0.04 -18.66
C GLY A 114 -0.52 -0.65 -18.63
N GLU A 115 0.34 -0.34 -19.60
CA GLU A 115 1.69 -0.92 -19.70
C GLU A 115 2.75 0.02 -19.14
N LEU A 116 3.60 -0.49 -18.24
CA LEU A 116 4.75 0.27 -17.72
C LEU A 116 5.70 0.59 -18.88
N PHE A 117 6.11 1.85 -19.01
CA PHE A 117 7.11 2.23 -20.00
C PHE A 117 8.27 3.05 -19.45
N LEU A 118 8.14 3.65 -18.26
CA LEU A 118 9.19 4.46 -17.67
C LEU A 118 9.06 4.46 -16.14
N SER A 119 10.16 4.33 -15.43
CA SER A 119 10.22 4.54 -13.99
C SER A 119 11.48 5.30 -13.58
N GLN A 120 11.42 5.95 -12.43
CA GLN A 120 12.54 6.65 -11.82
C GLN A 120 12.61 6.29 -10.34
N ASN A 121 13.82 5.94 -9.87
CA ASN A 121 14.12 5.95 -8.45
C ASN A 121 14.40 7.40 -8.05
N LEU A 122 13.60 7.96 -7.14
CA LEU A 122 13.71 9.38 -6.75
C LEU A 122 14.85 9.66 -5.76
N GLU A 123 15.45 8.61 -5.19
CA GLU A 123 16.62 8.70 -4.30
C GLU A 123 17.93 8.68 -5.07
N THR A 124 18.07 7.74 -6.03
CA THR A 124 19.26 7.62 -6.87
C THR A 124 19.18 8.46 -8.15
N GLU A 125 17.99 8.97 -8.47
CA GLU A 125 17.66 9.69 -9.70
C GLU A 125 17.77 8.85 -10.98
N GLU A 126 17.94 7.54 -10.84
CA GLU A 126 18.14 6.63 -11.96
C GLU A 126 16.82 6.32 -12.66
N TRP A 127 16.82 6.51 -13.98
CA TRP A 127 15.71 6.18 -14.84
C TRP A 127 15.84 4.75 -15.36
N THR A 128 14.77 3.99 -15.26
CA THR A 128 14.67 2.63 -15.79
C THR A 128 13.59 2.56 -16.87
N THR A 129 13.83 1.78 -17.91
CA THR A 129 12.92 1.61 -19.04
C THR A 129 12.85 0.13 -19.40
N PRO A 130 11.64 -0.46 -19.54
CA PRO A 130 11.50 -1.84 -19.98
C PRO A 130 12.14 -2.09 -21.36
N GLN A 131 12.62 -3.32 -21.57
CA GLN A 131 13.27 -3.75 -22.82
C GLN A 131 12.23 -4.02 -23.92
N SER A 132 11.54 -2.97 -24.33
CA SER A 132 10.53 -2.97 -25.40
C SER A 132 10.72 -1.76 -26.29
N SER A 133 10.68 -1.94 -27.60
CA SER A 133 10.83 -0.84 -28.57
C SER A 133 9.74 0.22 -28.40
N ARG A 134 8.50 -0.20 -28.10
CA ARG A 134 7.38 0.71 -27.79
C ARG A 134 7.67 1.49 -26.50
N ALA A 135 8.08 0.79 -25.44
CA ALA A 135 8.37 1.42 -24.15
C ALA A 135 9.51 2.43 -24.25
N GLN A 136 10.61 2.08 -24.93
CA GLN A 136 11.76 2.97 -25.16
C GLN A 136 11.36 4.22 -25.95
N THR A 137 10.52 4.08 -26.98
CA THR A 137 10.03 5.23 -27.76
C THR A 137 9.20 6.18 -26.91
N LEU A 138 8.26 5.64 -26.11
CA LEU A 138 7.44 6.43 -25.19
C LEU A 138 8.29 7.10 -24.11
N ALA A 139 9.23 6.35 -23.51
CA ALA A 139 10.15 6.85 -22.50
C ALA A 139 10.99 8.03 -23.01
N MET A 140 11.55 7.93 -24.22
CA MET A 140 12.32 9.03 -24.81
C MET A 140 11.46 10.28 -25.02
N LYS A 141 10.26 10.13 -25.59
CA LYS A 141 9.32 11.26 -25.78
C LYS A 141 9.01 11.97 -24.46
N VAL A 142 8.61 11.20 -23.45
CA VAL A 142 8.24 11.75 -22.14
C VAL A 142 9.44 12.37 -21.44
N ARG A 143 10.61 11.73 -21.44
CA ARG A 143 11.83 12.30 -20.81
C ARG A 143 12.25 13.61 -21.46
N ASN A 144 12.19 13.69 -22.79
CA ASN A 144 12.52 14.93 -23.51
C ASN A 144 11.52 16.04 -23.18
N PHE A 145 10.22 15.74 -23.21
CA PHE A 145 9.18 16.68 -22.80
C PHE A 145 9.38 17.17 -21.36
N LEU A 146 9.65 16.27 -20.42
CA LEU A 146 9.89 16.64 -19.02
C LEU A 146 11.08 17.59 -18.88
N LYS A 147 12.13 17.39 -19.67
CA LYS A 147 13.36 18.20 -19.64
C LYS A 147 13.21 19.56 -20.32
N GLU A 148 12.61 19.59 -21.52
CA GLU A 148 12.65 20.75 -22.42
C GLU A 148 11.39 21.60 -22.34
N ASP A 149 10.21 20.99 -22.32
CA ASP A 149 8.93 21.71 -22.31
C ASP A 149 8.46 21.98 -20.87
N ALA A 150 8.47 20.95 -20.02
CA ALA A 150 8.04 21.05 -18.63
C ALA A 150 9.14 21.57 -17.68
N MET A 151 10.37 21.73 -18.19
CA MET A 151 11.53 22.29 -17.47
C MET A 151 11.78 21.64 -16.10
N LYS A 152 11.56 20.33 -15.98
CA LYS A 152 11.71 19.57 -14.74
C LYS A 152 13.20 19.35 -14.45
N THR A 153 13.72 20.14 -13.52
CA THR A 153 15.12 20.08 -13.09
C THR A 153 15.35 19.01 -12.04
N LYS A 154 16.61 18.73 -11.73
CA LYS A 154 17.00 17.87 -10.59
C LYS A 154 16.37 18.33 -9.26
N THR A 155 16.27 19.63 -9.03
CA THR A 155 15.59 20.21 -7.86
C THR A 155 14.11 19.86 -7.79
N HIS A 156 13.43 19.74 -8.93
CA HIS A 156 12.03 19.32 -8.97
C HIS A 156 11.84 17.91 -8.41
N TYR A 157 12.68 16.96 -8.82
CA TYR A 157 12.59 15.57 -8.36
C TYR A 157 12.98 15.44 -6.87
N TYR A 158 13.94 16.22 -6.39
CA TYR A 158 14.24 16.30 -4.95
C TYR A 158 13.10 16.87 -4.12
N ALA A 159 12.44 17.93 -4.61
CA ALA A 159 11.24 18.46 -3.96
C ALA A 159 10.13 17.42 -3.93
N MET A 160 9.87 16.74 -5.06
CA MET A 160 8.87 15.67 -5.13
C MET A 160 9.14 14.53 -4.14
N HIS A 161 10.41 14.13 -4.00
CA HIS A 161 10.84 13.15 -3.00
C HIS A 161 10.56 13.63 -1.57
N ALA A 162 11.01 14.84 -1.24
CA ALA A 162 10.87 15.44 0.08
C ALA A 162 9.39 15.65 0.45
N ASP A 163 8.58 16.16 -0.48
CA ASP A 163 7.16 16.44 -0.29
C ASP A 163 6.40 15.15 0.05
N CYS A 164 6.63 14.06 -0.70
CA CYS A 164 5.98 12.78 -0.43
C CYS A 164 6.31 12.26 0.97
N LEU A 165 7.60 12.27 1.34
CA LEU A 165 8.03 11.80 2.66
C LEU A 165 7.52 12.71 3.78
N GLN A 166 7.46 14.01 3.57
CA GLN A 166 6.94 14.96 4.53
C GLN A 166 5.45 14.72 4.79
N GLU A 167 4.65 14.54 3.73
CA GLU A 167 3.23 14.21 3.86
C GLU A 167 3.04 12.86 4.57
N LEU A 168 3.80 11.83 4.20
CA LEU A 168 3.74 10.52 4.87
C LEU A 168 4.05 10.64 6.37
N ARG A 169 5.11 11.35 6.76
CA ARG A 169 5.43 11.60 8.18
C ARG A 169 4.30 12.33 8.88
N GLN A 170 3.76 13.38 8.27
CA GLN A 170 2.66 14.15 8.83
C GLN A 170 1.42 13.26 9.07
N TYR A 171 1.09 12.37 8.13
CA TYR A 171 -0.03 11.45 8.28
C TYR A 171 0.22 10.42 9.38
N VAL A 172 1.40 9.81 9.43
CA VAL A 172 1.76 8.88 10.51
C VAL A 172 1.70 9.56 11.89
N GLU A 173 2.29 10.75 12.02
CA GLU A 173 2.32 11.53 13.27
C GLU A 173 0.93 12.01 13.70
N SER A 174 0.01 12.27 12.76
CA SER A 174 -1.37 12.64 13.07
C SER A 174 -2.17 11.50 13.74
N GLY A 175 -1.65 10.27 13.72
CA GLY A 175 -2.34 9.09 14.25
C GLY A 175 -3.47 8.58 13.36
N VAL A 176 -3.63 9.11 12.14
CA VAL A 176 -4.66 8.67 11.18
C VAL A 176 -4.50 7.19 10.85
N VAL A 177 -3.26 6.71 10.76
CA VAL A 177 -2.92 5.29 10.54
C VAL A 177 -3.35 4.43 11.74
N LEU A 178 -3.08 4.89 12.96
CA LEU A 178 -3.39 4.16 14.20
C LEU A 178 -4.90 4.01 14.45
N ARG A 179 -5.72 4.98 14.03
CA ARG A 179 -7.18 4.90 14.17
C ARG A 179 -7.81 3.75 13.38
N ARG A 180 -7.08 3.17 12.43
CA ARG A 180 -7.55 2.02 11.66
C ARG A 180 -7.08 0.69 12.22
N THR A 181 -6.20 0.65 13.22
CA THR A 181 -5.75 -0.62 13.80
C THR A 181 -6.95 -1.38 14.35
N VAL A 182 -7.19 -2.57 13.83
CA VAL A 182 -8.23 -3.49 14.31
C VAL A 182 -7.52 -4.66 14.98
N PRO A 183 -7.64 -4.82 16.31
CA PRO A 183 -7.04 -5.95 17.01
C PRO A 183 -7.65 -7.29 16.53
N PRO A 184 -6.84 -8.36 16.45
CA PRO A 184 -7.34 -9.69 16.08
C PRO A 184 -8.32 -10.26 17.09
N MET A 185 -9.38 -10.87 16.57
CA MET A 185 -10.14 -11.86 17.31
C MET A 185 -9.40 -13.19 17.27
N VAL A 186 -9.02 -13.70 18.44
CA VAL A 186 -8.31 -14.97 18.56
C VAL A 186 -9.24 -16.06 19.04
N ASN A 187 -9.24 -17.17 18.32
CA ASN A 187 -9.95 -18.37 18.70
C ASN A 187 -9.00 -19.58 18.68
N VAL A 188 -8.98 -20.33 19.78
CA VAL A 188 -8.19 -21.56 19.88
C VAL A 188 -9.15 -22.75 19.83
N THR A 189 -8.87 -23.72 18.98
CA THR A 189 -9.70 -24.90 18.76
C THR A 189 -8.85 -26.16 18.85
N ARG A 190 -9.48 -27.30 19.17
CA ARG A 190 -8.84 -28.62 19.17
C ARG A 190 -9.60 -29.59 18.29
N SER A 191 -8.87 -30.47 17.60
CA SER A 191 -9.47 -31.61 16.92
C SER A 191 -9.90 -32.69 17.92
N GLU A 192 -10.71 -33.63 17.46
CA GLU A 192 -10.91 -34.88 18.18
C GLU A 192 -9.58 -35.64 18.33
N ALA A 193 -9.47 -36.42 19.40
CA ALA A 193 -8.29 -37.22 19.67
C ALA A 193 -8.24 -38.40 18.69
N SER A 194 -7.11 -38.55 18.01
CA SER A 194 -6.81 -39.68 17.14
C SER A 194 -5.48 -40.27 17.59
N GLU A 195 -5.48 -41.55 17.97
CA GLU A 195 -4.28 -42.27 18.42
C GLU A 195 -3.55 -41.57 19.59
N GLY A 196 -4.30 -40.97 20.52
CA GLY A 196 -3.75 -40.27 21.68
C GLY A 196 -3.20 -38.85 21.39
N ASN A 197 -3.33 -38.37 20.15
CA ASN A 197 -2.90 -37.03 19.76
C ASN A 197 -4.10 -36.15 19.41
N ILE A 198 -3.97 -34.86 19.69
CA ILE A 198 -4.90 -33.81 19.24
C ILE A 198 -4.15 -32.77 18.44
N THR A 199 -4.82 -32.14 17.49
CA THR A 199 -4.30 -30.96 16.80
C THR A 199 -4.92 -29.72 17.42
N VAL A 200 -4.09 -28.82 17.91
CA VAL A 200 -4.53 -27.52 18.42
C VAL A 200 -4.30 -26.46 17.35
N THR A 201 -5.30 -25.63 17.09
CA THR A 201 -5.26 -24.59 16.06
C THR A 201 -5.62 -23.25 16.68
N CYS A 202 -4.72 -22.28 16.54
CA CYS A 202 -4.91 -20.89 16.94
C CYS A 202 -5.21 -20.07 15.69
N ARG A 203 -6.39 -19.46 15.62
CA ARG A 203 -6.82 -18.62 14.50
C ARG A 203 -6.92 -17.18 14.96
N ALA A 204 -6.28 -16.28 14.22
CA ALA A 204 -6.50 -14.84 14.34
C ALA A 204 -7.29 -14.38 13.12
N SER A 205 -8.31 -13.55 13.34
CA SER A 205 -9.20 -13.07 12.28
C SER A 205 -9.64 -11.63 12.53
N GLY A 206 -10.08 -10.94 11.48
CA GLY A 206 -10.61 -9.59 11.60
C GLY A 206 -9.58 -8.54 11.98
N PHE A 207 -8.28 -8.76 11.73
CA PHE A 207 -7.23 -7.82 12.14
C PHE A 207 -6.72 -6.92 11.01
N TYR A 208 -6.22 -5.75 11.39
CA TYR A 208 -5.50 -4.81 10.51
C TYR A 208 -4.48 -4.02 11.36
N PRO A 209 -3.23 -3.82 10.91
CA PRO A 209 -2.64 -4.14 9.60
C PRO A 209 -2.37 -5.64 9.40
N TRP A 210 -1.95 -6.01 8.18
CA TRP A 210 -1.54 -7.37 7.77
C TRP A 210 -0.54 -8.02 8.73
N ASN A 211 0.38 -7.22 9.29
CA ASN A 211 1.52 -7.72 10.05
C ASN A 211 1.07 -8.31 11.39
N ILE A 212 1.23 -9.63 11.53
CA ILE A 212 0.93 -10.36 12.75
C ILE A 212 1.98 -11.46 12.98
N THR A 213 2.33 -11.68 14.23
CA THR A 213 3.13 -12.83 14.66
C THR A 213 2.24 -13.75 15.48
N LEU A 214 2.21 -15.03 15.12
CA LEU A 214 1.51 -16.09 15.86
C LEU A 214 2.49 -17.22 16.12
N SER A 215 2.50 -17.85 17.29
CA SER A 215 3.28 -19.07 17.49
C SER A 215 2.74 -19.90 18.63
N TRP A 216 2.87 -21.22 18.52
CA TRP A 216 2.67 -22.09 19.65
C TRP A 216 3.90 -22.08 20.54
N ARG A 217 3.67 -22.07 21.85
CA ARG A 217 4.69 -22.19 22.89
C ARG A 217 4.40 -23.39 23.77
N GLN A 218 5.43 -24.17 24.07
CA GLN A 218 5.41 -25.23 25.06
C GLN A 218 6.17 -24.75 26.30
N ASP A 219 5.50 -24.73 27.46
CA ASP A 219 6.05 -24.24 28.73
C ASP A 219 6.70 -22.84 28.60
N GLY A 220 6.13 -21.98 27.76
CA GLY A 220 6.59 -20.61 27.50
C GLY A 220 7.66 -20.46 26.41
N VAL A 221 8.15 -21.55 25.82
CA VAL A 221 9.16 -21.55 24.76
C VAL A 221 8.51 -21.76 23.39
N SER A 222 8.77 -20.86 22.43
CA SER A 222 8.25 -20.98 21.06
C SER A 222 8.73 -22.27 20.38
N LEU A 223 7.79 -22.97 19.76
CA LEU A 223 8.08 -24.14 18.95
C LEU A 223 8.83 -23.76 17.68
N SER A 224 9.55 -24.72 17.11
CA SER A 224 10.23 -24.55 15.82
C SER A 224 9.21 -24.36 14.70
N HIS A 225 9.62 -23.71 13.62
CA HIS A 225 8.74 -23.52 12.46
C HIS A 225 8.29 -24.87 11.86
N ASP A 226 9.16 -25.87 11.81
CA ASP A 226 8.89 -27.20 11.22
C ASP A 226 7.89 -28.05 11.99
N THR A 227 7.68 -27.77 13.28
CA THR A 227 6.71 -28.49 14.12
C THR A 227 5.31 -27.85 14.07
N GLN A 228 5.16 -26.77 13.30
CA GLN A 228 3.94 -25.99 13.19
C GLN A 228 3.46 -25.95 11.74
N GLN A 229 2.15 -25.92 11.58
CA GLN A 229 1.47 -25.74 10.29
C GLN A 229 0.86 -24.34 10.27
N TRP A 230 1.08 -23.63 9.17
CA TRP A 230 0.69 -22.24 9.03
C TRP A 230 -0.26 -22.07 7.85
N GLY A 231 -1.30 -21.27 8.07
CA GLY A 231 -2.09 -20.73 6.99
C GLY A 231 -1.48 -19.43 6.48
N ASP A 232 -1.55 -19.20 5.16
CA ASP A 232 -1.27 -17.89 4.59
C ASP A 232 -2.13 -16.80 5.25
N VAL A 233 -1.63 -15.57 5.25
CA VAL A 233 -2.42 -14.40 5.65
C VAL A 233 -3.36 -14.06 4.50
N LEU A 234 -4.67 -14.29 4.70
CA LEU A 234 -5.69 -14.13 3.68
C LEU A 234 -6.59 -12.92 3.98
N PRO A 235 -7.07 -12.18 2.96
CA PRO A 235 -8.00 -11.08 3.17
C PRO A 235 -9.41 -11.58 3.51
N ASP A 236 -10.07 -10.92 4.47
CA ASP A 236 -11.44 -11.21 4.91
C ASP A 236 -12.54 -10.53 4.06
N GLY A 237 -12.15 -9.77 3.03
CA GLY A 237 -13.07 -9.09 2.11
C GLY A 237 -13.72 -7.80 2.63
N ASN A 238 -13.54 -7.48 3.91
CA ASN A 238 -13.98 -6.24 4.56
C ASN A 238 -12.81 -5.27 4.87
N GLY A 239 -11.62 -5.53 4.32
CA GLY A 239 -10.40 -4.76 4.58
C GLY A 239 -9.59 -5.20 5.79
N THR A 240 -9.91 -6.35 6.39
CA THR A 240 -9.12 -7.02 7.43
C THR A 240 -8.54 -8.35 6.93
N TYR A 241 -7.75 -9.01 7.76
CA TYR A 241 -7.04 -10.26 7.43
C TYR A 241 -7.34 -11.37 8.44
N GLN A 242 -7.11 -12.61 8.00
CA GLN A 242 -7.12 -13.81 8.83
C GLN A 242 -5.90 -14.69 8.57
N THR A 243 -5.49 -15.43 9.58
CA THR A 243 -4.45 -16.47 9.48
C THR A 243 -4.61 -17.45 10.65
N TRP A 244 -3.85 -18.55 10.64
CA TRP A 244 -3.85 -19.53 11.71
C TRP A 244 -2.52 -20.28 11.81
N VAL A 245 -2.24 -20.78 13.00
CA VAL A 245 -1.12 -21.69 13.27
C VAL A 245 -1.61 -22.90 14.06
N ALA A 246 -1.16 -24.08 13.67
CA ALA A 246 -1.54 -25.34 14.30
C ALA A 246 -0.33 -26.21 14.64
N THR A 247 -0.46 -27.03 15.68
CA THR A 247 0.53 -28.06 16.01
C THR A 247 -0.17 -29.29 16.60
N ARG A 248 0.51 -30.44 16.56
CA ARG A 248 0.03 -31.70 17.14
C ARG A 248 0.65 -31.89 18.51
N ILE A 249 -0.18 -32.23 19.49
CA ILE A 249 0.23 -32.45 20.88
C ILE A 249 -0.38 -33.75 21.42
N CYS A 250 0.26 -34.32 22.43
CA CYS A 250 -0.27 -35.46 23.17
C CYS A 250 -1.49 -35.03 23.99
N GLN A 251 -2.54 -35.85 23.99
CA GLN A 251 -3.70 -35.63 24.85
C GLN A 251 -3.28 -35.65 26.33
N GLY A 252 -3.76 -34.70 27.12
CA GLY A 252 -3.38 -34.51 28.52
C GLY A 252 -2.25 -33.50 28.75
N GLU A 253 -1.57 -33.04 27.69
CA GLU A 253 -0.54 -31.99 27.79
C GLU A 253 -1.07 -30.59 27.45
N GLU A 254 -2.38 -30.40 27.29
CA GLU A 254 -2.99 -29.18 26.76
C GLU A 254 -2.58 -27.92 27.53
N GLN A 255 -2.47 -28.03 28.86
CA GLN A 255 -2.11 -26.92 29.76
C GLN A 255 -0.66 -26.43 29.57
N ARG A 256 0.22 -27.24 28.95
CA ARG A 256 1.60 -26.85 28.64
C ARG A 256 1.69 -25.99 27.39
N PHE A 257 0.64 -25.97 26.57
CA PHE A 257 0.64 -25.28 25.28
C PHE A 257 -0.17 -23.99 25.34
N THR A 258 0.40 -22.95 24.75
CA THR A 258 -0.24 -21.64 24.62
C THR A 258 0.05 -21.06 23.23
N CYS A 259 -0.92 -20.36 22.66
CA CYS A 259 -0.73 -19.57 21.46
C CYS A 259 -0.28 -18.16 21.86
N TYR A 260 0.94 -17.79 21.50
CA TYR A 260 1.44 -16.44 21.58
C TYR A 260 1.05 -15.66 20.34
N MET A 261 0.63 -14.42 20.53
CA MET A 261 0.31 -13.51 19.44
C MET A 261 0.85 -12.12 19.72
N GLU A 262 1.42 -11.50 18.68
CA GLU A 262 1.83 -10.11 18.68
C GLU A 262 1.24 -9.42 17.44
N HIS A 263 0.51 -8.32 17.66
CA HIS A 263 -0.09 -7.52 16.61
C HIS A 263 -0.01 -6.03 16.98
N SER A 264 0.59 -5.22 16.11
CA SER A 264 0.78 -3.78 16.33
C SER A 264 1.38 -3.41 17.70
N GLY A 265 2.36 -4.18 18.17
CA GLY A 265 3.02 -3.99 19.47
C GLY A 265 2.19 -4.45 20.68
N ASN A 266 0.99 -4.98 20.48
CA ASN A 266 0.20 -5.61 21.54
C ASN A 266 0.50 -7.11 21.60
N HIS A 267 0.85 -7.61 22.79
CA HIS A 267 1.25 -8.99 23.01
C HIS A 267 0.18 -9.69 23.82
N SER A 268 -0.20 -10.91 23.43
CA SER A 268 -1.22 -11.70 24.12
C SER A 268 -0.89 -13.18 24.09
N THR A 269 -1.51 -13.94 25.00
CA THR A 269 -1.28 -15.37 25.15
C THR A 269 -2.62 -16.06 25.39
N HIS A 270 -2.91 -17.09 24.59
CA HIS A 270 -4.19 -17.78 24.58
C HIS A 270 -3.98 -19.27 24.91
N PRO A 271 -4.53 -19.77 26.03
CA PRO A 271 -4.40 -21.18 26.42
C PRO A 271 -5.26 -22.09 25.54
N VAL A 272 -4.94 -23.38 25.52
CA VAL A 272 -5.79 -24.41 24.90
C VAL A 272 -7.08 -24.56 25.72
N PRO A 273 -8.27 -24.53 25.09
CA PRO A 273 -9.53 -24.77 25.78
C PRO A 273 -9.59 -26.18 26.39
N SER A 274 -10.21 -26.28 27.56
CA SER A 274 -10.45 -27.55 28.27
C SER A 274 -11.46 -28.46 27.58
#